data_AF-A0A0G0VE68-F1
#
_entry.id   AF-A0A0G0VE68-F1
#
_cell.length_a   1.000
_cell.length_b   1.000
_cell.length_c   1.000
_cell.angle_alpha   90.00
_cell.angle_beta   90.00
_cell.angle_gamma   90.00
#
_symmetry.space_group_name_H-M   'P 1'
#
loop_
_entity.id
_entity.type
_entity.pdbx_description
1 polymer ?
#
loop_
_entity_poly.entity_id
_entity_poly.type
_entity_poly.pdbx_seq_one_letter_code
_entity_poly.pdbx_strand_id
1 'polypeptide(L)'
;MKKLAILFVISLLLAGAGCTFKKSVSLNEVSDTPETEEIQEQPIDDTQLDSDNDGLTNAYETNTSKTDPYNSDTDGDGYSDGQEVEAGYDPTVSAESDPTTVADENAKIEVDHIQLTVNCGTDASCFDNKFTNCQPATMTANTGDWAAVSYEITGSATNGCAVTMIYTINPNPTWVNQPMYCIVDNSQDFETAIQLTLNSAIETNGICTGPLNDIIHAN
;
A
#
# COMPACT_ATOMS: atom_id res chain seq x y z
N MET A 1 -23.29 57.12 20.31
CA MET A 1 -23.16 57.52 18.89
C MET A 1 -23.92 56.47 18.08
N LYS A 2 -25.22 56.63 17.78
CA LYS A 2 -25.77 57.22 16.54
C LYS A 2 -24.87 56.85 15.35
N LYS A 3 -25.23 55.96 14.41
CA LYS A 3 -26.47 55.85 13.59
C LYS A 3 -26.73 54.34 13.32
N LEU A 4 -27.95 53.77 13.46
CA LEU A 4 -29.21 54.02 12.73
C LEU A 4 -29.03 53.63 11.24
N ALA A 5 -29.72 52.66 10.63
CA ALA A 5 -31.15 52.33 10.58
C ALA A 5 -31.31 50.85 10.08
N ILE A 6 -32.14 49.95 10.64
CA ILE A 6 -33.63 49.87 10.58
C ILE A 6 -34.09 49.59 9.14
N LEU A 7 -34.97 48.66 8.78
CA LEU A 7 -35.68 47.48 9.32
C LEU A 7 -36.60 47.04 8.15
N PHE A 8 -36.94 45.74 8.05
CA PHE A 8 -38.21 45.19 7.49
C PHE A 8 -38.44 45.36 5.96
N VAL A 9 -39.15 44.50 5.23
CA VAL A 9 -40.50 43.97 5.49
C VAL A 9 -40.71 42.67 4.68
N ILE A 10 -41.36 41.68 5.32
CA ILE A 10 -42.00 40.48 4.75
C ILE A 10 -43.34 40.87 4.09
N SER A 11 -43.65 40.38 2.88
CA SER A 11 -45.03 40.10 2.41
C SER A 11 -44.93 39.40 1.04
N LEU A 12 -45.26 38.13 0.86
CA LEU A 12 -46.58 37.47 0.86
C LEU A 12 -47.56 38.00 -0.22
N LEU A 13 -47.77 37.13 -1.23
CA LEU A 13 -49.00 36.84 -2.01
C LEU A 13 -49.84 37.97 -2.63
N LEU A 14 -50.04 37.93 -3.96
CA LEU A 14 -51.30 37.49 -4.61
C LEU A 14 -51.36 37.83 -6.12
N ALA A 15 -51.74 36.80 -6.90
CA ALA A 15 -52.70 36.76 -8.00
C ALA A 15 -52.67 37.78 -9.16
N GLY A 16 -52.73 37.24 -10.39
CA GLY A 16 -53.39 37.90 -11.52
C GLY A 16 -53.17 37.22 -12.87
N ALA A 17 -54.21 36.51 -13.36
CA ALA A 17 -54.69 36.35 -14.75
C ALA A 17 -53.68 36.42 -15.91
N GLY A 18 -53.62 35.50 -16.88
CA GLY A 18 -54.73 34.91 -17.63
C GLY A 18 -54.56 35.23 -19.13
N CYS A 19 -54.82 34.23 -19.98
CA CYS A 19 -55.14 34.27 -21.42
C CYS A 19 -54.09 34.63 -22.50
N THR A 20 -53.72 33.56 -23.25
CA THR A 20 -53.81 33.33 -24.71
C THR A 20 -53.24 34.33 -25.74
N PHE A 21 -52.38 33.82 -26.63
CA PHE A 21 -52.41 34.17 -28.06
C PHE A 21 -51.95 32.99 -28.94
N LYS A 22 -52.84 32.58 -29.86
CA LYS A 22 -52.60 31.64 -30.98
C LYS A 22 -52.06 32.39 -32.18
N LYS A 23 -51.13 31.79 -32.95
CA LYS A 23 -51.06 31.92 -34.43
C LYS A 23 -50.17 30.80 -35.00
N SER A 24 -50.76 29.66 -35.37
CA SER A 24 -51.14 29.24 -36.73
C SER A 24 -49.96 29.00 -37.68
N VAL A 25 -49.64 27.72 -37.91
CA VAL A 25 -48.97 27.25 -39.13
C VAL A 25 -49.92 26.24 -39.79
N SER A 26 -50.06 26.39 -41.09
CA SER A 26 -51.09 25.81 -41.94
C SER A 26 -50.86 24.31 -42.16
N LEU A 27 -51.89 23.51 -41.90
CA LEU A 27 -51.98 22.13 -42.36
C LEU A 27 -52.35 22.15 -43.84
N ASN A 28 -51.57 21.47 -44.68
CA ASN A 28 -52.09 20.90 -45.92
C ASN A 28 -52.53 19.46 -45.60
N GLU A 29 -53.70 19.14 -46.12
CA GLU A 29 -54.53 17.98 -45.80
C GLU A 29 -54.31 16.85 -46.84
N VAL A 30 -54.70 15.62 -46.46
CA VAL A 30 -54.99 14.44 -47.33
C VAL A 30 -53.76 13.60 -47.72
N SER A 31 -53.73 12.26 -47.65
CA SER A 31 -54.77 11.20 -47.62
C SER A 31 -54.28 9.94 -46.91
N ASP A 32 -55.20 9.21 -46.28
CA ASP A 32 -55.07 7.79 -45.95
C ASP A 32 -54.68 6.93 -47.17
N THR A 33 -53.60 6.16 -47.03
CA THR A 33 -53.45 4.77 -47.50
C THR A 33 -52.37 4.09 -46.65
N PRO A 34 -52.57 2.85 -46.15
CA PRO A 34 -51.52 2.12 -45.47
C PRO A 34 -50.63 1.48 -46.55
N GLU A 35 -49.69 2.25 -47.07
CA GLU A 35 -48.58 1.65 -47.81
C GLU A 35 -47.48 1.31 -46.80
N THR A 36 -47.18 0.03 -46.75
CA THR A 36 -46.03 -0.57 -46.10
C THR A 36 -44.76 0.11 -46.59
N GLU A 37 -44.34 1.19 -45.94
CA GLU A 37 -42.96 1.65 -46.07
C GLU A 37 -42.09 0.66 -45.31
N GLU A 38 -41.39 -0.14 -46.11
CA GLU A 38 -40.20 -0.89 -45.79
C GLU A 38 -39.34 -0.03 -44.84
N ILE A 39 -39.34 -0.38 -43.55
CA ILE A 39 -38.31 0.09 -42.64
C ILE A 39 -37.01 -0.38 -43.27
N GLN A 40 -36.31 0.54 -43.93
CA GLN A 40 -34.92 0.31 -44.30
C GLN A 40 -34.24 0.01 -42.97
N GLU A 41 -33.95 -1.27 -42.73
CA GLU A 41 -32.95 -1.69 -41.76
C GLU A 41 -31.69 -0.93 -42.16
N GLN A 42 -31.50 0.26 -41.58
CA GLN A 42 -30.17 0.79 -41.47
C GLN A 42 -29.39 -0.33 -40.80
N PRO A 43 -28.32 -0.84 -41.43
CA PRO A 43 -27.47 -1.81 -40.77
C PRO A 43 -27.10 -1.15 -39.45
N ILE A 44 -27.60 -1.71 -38.33
CA ILE A 44 -27.07 -1.32 -37.04
C ILE A 44 -25.61 -1.70 -37.18
N ASP A 45 -24.77 -0.68 -37.24
CA ASP A 45 -23.34 -0.86 -37.32
C ASP A 45 -22.95 -1.52 -36.00
N ASP A 46 -22.98 -2.86 -36.01
CA ASP A 46 -22.71 -3.76 -34.89
C ASP A 46 -21.31 -3.49 -34.29
N THR A 47 -20.47 -2.74 -35.01
CA THR A 47 -19.17 -2.30 -34.53
C THR A 47 -19.26 -1.21 -33.45
N GLN A 48 -20.40 -0.55 -33.28
CA GLN A 48 -20.63 0.51 -32.29
C GLN A 48 -21.63 0.11 -31.18
N LEU A 49 -22.14 -1.13 -31.21
CA LEU A 49 -23.02 -1.61 -30.15
C LEU A 49 -22.19 -1.91 -28.89
N ASP A 50 -22.67 -1.45 -27.74
CA ASP A 50 -22.13 -1.68 -26.39
C ASP A 50 -23.35 -2.13 -25.56
N SER A 51 -23.49 -3.44 -25.31
CA SER A 51 -24.76 -4.01 -24.84
C SER A 51 -24.90 -4.00 -23.32
N ASP A 52 -23.80 -3.99 -22.58
CA ASP A 52 -23.78 -3.90 -21.13
C ASP A 52 -23.43 -2.49 -20.60
N ASN A 53 -23.02 -1.57 -21.49
CA ASN A 53 -22.72 -0.16 -21.21
C ASN A 53 -21.51 0.05 -20.32
N ASP A 54 -20.48 -0.79 -20.46
CA ASP A 54 -19.24 -0.68 -19.70
C ASP A 54 -18.19 0.24 -20.38
N GLY A 55 -18.46 0.68 -21.61
CA GLY A 55 -17.60 1.55 -22.40
C GLY A 55 -16.80 0.84 -23.50
N LEU A 56 -16.92 -0.48 -23.65
CA LEU A 56 -16.38 -1.26 -24.75
C LEU A 56 -17.47 -1.61 -25.76
N THR A 57 -17.13 -1.71 -27.04
CA THR A 57 -18.10 -2.20 -28.02
C THR A 57 -18.10 -3.72 -28.02
N ASN A 58 -19.25 -4.35 -28.27
CA ASN A 58 -19.39 -5.81 -28.40
C ASN A 58 -18.31 -6.43 -29.30
N ALA A 59 -17.98 -5.72 -30.39
CA ALA A 59 -16.95 -6.11 -31.33
C ALA A 59 -15.54 -6.03 -30.72
N TYR A 60 -15.24 -5.00 -29.93
CA TYR A 60 -13.99 -4.88 -29.20
C TYR A 60 -13.86 -6.01 -28.17
N GLU A 61 -14.93 -6.28 -27.42
CA GLU A 61 -14.98 -7.30 -26.39
C GLU A 61 -14.74 -8.70 -26.96
N THR A 62 -15.51 -9.07 -27.98
CA THR A 62 -15.38 -10.38 -28.62
C THR A 62 -14.01 -10.56 -29.31
N ASN A 63 -13.53 -9.52 -30.00
CA ASN A 63 -12.35 -9.67 -30.87
C ASN A 63 -11.03 -9.37 -30.16
N THR A 64 -11.03 -8.47 -29.17
CA THR A 64 -9.81 -7.91 -28.56
C THR A 64 -9.65 -8.36 -27.10
N SER A 65 -10.52 -7.94 -26.18
CA SER A 65 -10.37 -8.21 -24.74
C SER A 65 -10.81 -9.62 -24.32
N LYS A 66 -11.60 -10.32 -25.14
CA LYS A 66 -12.14 -11.67 -24.84
C LYS A 66 -13.10 -11.71 -23.66
N THR A 67 -13.86 -10.63 -23.47
CA THR A 67 -14.91 -10.46 -22.46
C THR A 67 -16.29 -10.83 -23.01
N ASP A 68 -17.31 -10.90 -22.15
CA ASP A 68 -18.71 -11.18 -22.52
C ASP A 68 -19.47 -9.87 -22.80
N PRO A 69 -19.89 -9.58 -24.05
CA PRO A 69 -20.54 -8.32 -24.43
C PRO A 69 -21.84 -7.95 -23.72
N TYR A 70 -22.37 -8.85 -22.91
CA TYR A 70 -23.61 -8.68 -22.16
C TYR A 70 -23.38 -8.67 -20.65
N ASN A 71 -22.12 -8.63 -20.21
CA ASN A 71 -21.73 -8.64 -18.82
C ASN A 71 -20.59 -7.66 -18.57
N SER A 72 -20.92 -6.53 -17.95
CA SER A 72 -19.99 -5.43 -17.74
C SER A 72 -18.77 -5.76 -16.88
N ASP A 73 -18.74 -6.90 -16.19
CA ASP A 73 -17.67 -7.37 -15.28
C ASP A 73 -17.52 -8.89 -15.52
N THR A 74 -16.68 -9.26 -16.50
CA THR A 74 -16.59 -10.63 -17.03
C THR A 74 -16.08 -11.62 -15.99
N ASP A 75 -15.14 -11.22 -15.15
CA ASP A 75 -14.54 -12.09 -14.14
C ASP A 75 -15.23 -12.02 -12.75
N GLY A 76 -16.06 -11.00 -12.53
CA GLY A 76 -16.90 -10.83 -11.37
C GLY A 76 -16.17 -10.28 -10.14
N ASP A 77 -15.08 -9.54 -10.31
CA ASP A 77 -14.28 -9.01 -9.20
C ASP A 77 -14.70 -7.61 -8.72
N GLY A 78 -15.60 -6.96 -9.46
CA GLY A 78 -16.20 -5.68 -9.12
C GLY A 78 -15.64 -4.48 -9.88
N TYR A 79 -14.71 -4.66 -10.82
CA TYR A 79 -14.35 -3.66 -11.83
C TYR A 79 -15.02 -4.00 -13.17
N SER A 80 -15.39 -2.99 -13.95
CA SER A 80 -15.98 -3.26 -15.26
C SER A 80 -14.89 -3.54 -16.31
N ASP A 81 -15.16 -4.35 -17.31
CA ASP A 81 -14.17 -4.74 -18.33
C ASP A 81 -13.57 -3.49 -19.01
N GLY A 82 -14.41 -2.49 -19.31
CA GLY A 82 -14.00 -1.20 -19.83
C GLY A 82 -13.10 -0.39 -18.89
N GLN A 83 -13.33 -0.43 -17.57
CA GLN A 83 -12.44 0.22 -16.59
C GLN A 83 -11.07 -0.45 -16.56
N GLU A 84 -11.04 -1.77 -16.61
CA GLU A 84 -9.82 -2.55 -16.61
C GLU A 84 -9.01 -2.32 -17.89
N VAL A 85 -9.65 -2.36 -19.05
CA VAL A 85 -9.00 -2.04 -20.34
C VAL A 85 -8.45 -0.62 -20.37
N GLU A 86 -9.19 0.37 -19.85
CA GLU A 86 -8.70 1.77 -19.74
C GLU A 86 -7.49 1.86 -18.81
N ALA A 87 -7.48 1.10 -17.71
CA ALA A 87 -6.39 1.05 -16.74
C ALA A 87 -5.21 0.15 -17.18
N GLY A 88 -5.36 -0.62 -18.25
CA GLY A 88 -4.33 -1.52 -18.79
C GLY A 88 -4.26 -2.90 -18.14
N TYR A 89 -5.35 -3.32 -17.50
CA TYR A 89 -5.56 -4.63 -16.87
C TYR A 89 -6.14 -5.65 -17.87
N ASP A 90 -6.07 -6.94 -17.53
CA ASP A 90 -6.72 -8.05 -18.24
C ASP A 90 -8.13 -8.31 -17.67
N PRO A 91 -9.20 -7.91 -18.38
CA PRO A 91 -10.59 -7.99 -17.87
C PRO A 91 -11.17 -9.41 -17.82
N THR A 92 -10.36 -10.44 -18.10
CA THR A 92 -10.81 -11.84 -18.05
C THR A 92 -10.37 -12.57 -16.80
N VAL A 93 -9.62 -11.90 -15.93
CA VAL A 93 -9.06 -12.44 -14.69
C VAL A 93 -9.06 -11.36 -13.63
N SER A 94 -9.54 -11.69 -12.43
CA SER A 94 -9.64 -10.70 -11.35
C SER A 94 -8.34 -9.93 -11.18
N ALA A 95 -8.43 -8.65 -10.87
CA ALA A 95 -7.32 -7.72 -10.64
C ALA A 95 -6.24 -8.24 -9.67
N GLU A 96 -6.58 -9.11 -8.71
CA GLU A 96 -5.59 -9.75 -7.81
C GLU A 96 -4.77 -10.87 -8.49
N SER A 97 -5.25 -11.37 -9.62
CA SER A 97 -4.66 -12.45 -10.43
C SER A 97 -4.11 -11.99 -11.79
N ASP A 98 -4.32 -10.73 -12.16
CA ASP A 98 -3.85 -10.16 -13.42
C ASP A 98 -2.32 -9.93 -13.40
N PRO A 99 -1.55 -10.56 -14.31
CA PRO A 99 -0.11 -10.38 -14.41
C PRO A 99 0.31 -9.00 -14.96
N THR A 100 -0.61 -8.22 -15.50
CA THR A 100 -0.36 -6.87 -16.04
C THR A 100 -0.45 -5.76 -14.99
N THR A 101 -0.89 -6.09 -13.76
CA THR A 101 -0.87 -5.26 -12.54
C THR A 101 0.51 -4.77 -12.08
N VAL A 102 1.55 -4.92 -12.90
CA VAL A 102 2.85 -4.25 -12.69
C VAL A 102 2.76 -2.75 -13.05
N ALA A 103 1.72 -2.07 -12.56
CA ALA A 103 1.71 -0.63 -12.41
C ALA A 103 2.71 -0.26 -11.31
N ASP A 104 3.88 0.18 -11.78
CA ASP A 104 4.93 0.83 -11.02
C ASP A 104 4.38 2.08 -10.30
N GLU A 105 3.88 1.90 -9.07
CA GLU A 105 3.99 2.92 -8.03
C GLU A 105 4.58 2.40 -6.71
N ASN A 106 5.01 1.14 -6.70
CA ASN A 106 6.07 0.57 -5.88
C ASN A 106 6.18 -0.89 -6.29
N ALA A 107 7.37 -1.35 -6.68
CA ALA A 107 7.65 -2.77 -6.75
C ALA A 107 7.18 -3.46 -5.45
N LYS A 108 6.00 -4.09 -5.47
CA LYS A 108 5.72 -5.28 -4.68
C LYS A 108 6.67 -6.33 -5.22
N ILE A 109 7.93 -6.20 -4.80
CA ILE A 109 8.76 -7.36 -4.55
C ILE A 109 7.86 -8.27 -3.73
N GLU A 110 7.71 -9.50 -4.16
CA GLU A 110 7.26 -10.58 -3.28
C GLU A 110 8.24 -10.57 -2.09
N VAL A 111 7.97 -9.78 -1.04
CA VAL A 111 8.83 -9.68 0.15
C VAL A 111 8.53 -10.88 1.05
N ASP A 112 8.49 -12.06 0.45
CA ASP A 112 8.84 -13.26 1.18
C ASP A 112 10.37 -13.36 1.11
N HIS A 113 11.04 -12.95 2.19
CA HIS A 113 12.47 -13.08 2.42
C HIS A 113 13.47 -12.09 1.76
N ILE A 114 13.19 -10.78 1.74
CA ILE A 114 14.29 -9.84 1.97
C ILE A 114 14.34 -9.62 3.48
N GLN A 115 15.33 -10.21 4.16
CA GLN A 115 15.66 -9.87 5.55
C GLN A 115 16.13 -8.40 5.56
N LEU A 116 15.19 -7.46 5.55
CA LEU A 116 15.48 -6.03 5.62
C LEU A 116 15.92 -5.73 7.05
N THR A 117 17.22 -5.61 7.25
CA THR A 117 17.78 -5.15 8.52
C THR A 117 17.31 -3.73 8.79
N VAL A 118 16.49 -3.55 9.82
CA VAL A 118 15.95 -2.24 10.21
C VAL A 118 17.04 -1.44 10.92
N ASN A 119 17.37 -0.25 10.41
CA ASN A 119 18.29 0.64 11.09
C ASN A 119 17.55 1.50 12.13
N CYS A 120 17.67 1.14 13.41
CA CYS A 120 17.08 1.90 14.52
C CYS A 120 17.94 3.09 14.97
N GLY A 121 19.16 3.26 14.45
CA GLY A 121 20.05 4.35 14.87
C GLY A 121 20.30 4.30 16.38
N THR A 122 19.87 5.32 17.11
CA THR A 122 19.95 5.40 18.59
C THR A 122 18.60 5.22 19.29
N ASP A 123 17.55 4.81 18.56
CA ASP A 123 16.20 4.59 19.11
C ASP A 123 16.11 3.20 19.76
N ALA A 124 16.18 3.19 21.09
CA ALA A 124 16.08 1.96 21.89
C ALA A 124 14.70 1.28 21.73
N SER A 125 13.61 2.06 21.61
CA SER A 125 12.26 1.49 21.47
C SER A 125 12.06 0.81 20.11
N CYS A 126 12.65 1.37 19.05
CA CYS A 126 12.72 0.70 17.76
C CYS A 126 13.43 -0.64 17.88
N PHE A 127 14.60 -0.66 18.52
CA PHE A 127 15.41 -1.87 18.61
C PHE A 127 14.77 -2.93 19.51
N ASP A 128 14.20 -2.55 20.66
CA ASP A 128 13.47 -3.45 21.57
C ASP A 128 12.28 -4.14 20.89
N ASN A 129 11.55 -3.41 20.04
CA ASN A 129 10.45 -3.97 19.26
C ASN A 129 10.93 -5.10 18.33
N LYS A 130 12.10 -4.92 17.70
CA LYS A 130 12.72 -5.91 16.82
C LYS A 130 13.33 -7.07 17.61
N PHE A 131 13.96 -6.77 18.75
CA PHE A 131 14.52 -7.75 19.66
C PHE A 131 13.48 -8.73 20.19
N THR A 132 12.29 -8.26 20.57
CA THR A 132 11.22 -9.11 21.10
C THR A 132 10.85 -10.26 20.15
N ASN A 133 10.95 -10.03 18.85
CA ASN A 133 10.63 -11.01 17.81
C ASN A 133 11.86 -11.52 17.04
N CYS A 134 13.07 -11.22 17.52
CA CYS A 134 14.35 -11.49 16.86
C CYS A 134 14.37 -11.07 15.38
N GLN A 135 13.73 -9.96 15.05
CA GLN A 135 13.75 -9.39 13.69
C GLN A 135 15.09 -8.70 13.46
N PRO A 136 15.69 -8.83 12.25
CA PRO A 136 16.95 -8.17 11.95
C PRO A 136 16.89 -6.65 12.14
N ALA A 137 17.80 -6.12 12.94
CA ALA A 137 17.88 -4.69 13.20
C ALA A 137 19.26 -4.28 13.69
N THR A 138 19.64 -3.01 13.47
CA THR A 138 20.88 -2.42 13.97
C THR A 138 20.62 -1.23 14.88
N MET A 139 21.46 -1.06 15.89
CA MET A 139 21.45 0.07 16.82
C MET A 139 22.88 0.46 17.18
N THR A 140 23.10 1.75 17.46
CA THR A 140 24.30 2.24 18.12
C THR A 140 23.94 2.78 19.50
N ALA A 141 24.55 2.22 20.54
CA ALA A 141 24.47 2.73 21.90
C ALA A 141 25.76 3.50 22.22
N ASN A 142 25.60 4.75 22.68
CA ASN A 142 26.72 5.58 23.14
C ASN A 142 26.76 5.55 24.66
N THR A 143 27.87 5.12 25.25
CA THR A 143 28.07 5.10 26.70
C THR A 143 28.97 6.28 27.09
N GLY A 144 28.38 7.48 27.09
CA GLY A 144 29.12 8.74 27.25
C GLY A 144 30.10 9.00 26.10
N ASP A 145 31.14 9.80 26.36
CA ASP A 145 32.12 10.20 25.33
C ASP A 145 33.23 9.17 25.09
N TRP A 146 33.31 8.12 25.93
CA TRP A 146 34.47 7.23 25.99
C TRP A 146 34.24 5.86 25.32
N ALA A 147 33.00 5.48 25.05
CA ALA A 147 32.68 4.25 24.35
C ALA A 147 31.38 4.33 23.53
N ALA A 148 31.38 3.62 22.40
CA ALA A 148 30.22 3.43 21.54
C ALA A 148 30.20 1.99 21.04
N VAL A 149 29.01 1.40 21.01
CA VAL A 149 28.79 -0.01 20.66
C VAL A 149 27.73 -0.09 19.58
N SER A 150 28.04 -0.78 18.49
CA SER A 150 27.07 -1.18 17.48
C SER A 150 26.55 -2.56 17.81
N TYR A 151 25.23 -2.72 17.81
CA TYR A 151 24.52 -3.98 17.95
C TYR A 151 23.78 -4.30 16.65
N GLU A 152 23.75 -5.58 16.30
CA GLU A 152 22.98 -6.12 15.18
C GLU A 152 22.27 -7.40 15.63
N ILE A 153 20.94 -7.41 15.58
CA ILE A 153 20.16 -8.64 15.63
C ILE A 153 20.25 -9.26 14.25
N THR A 154 20.77 -10.48 14.15
CA THR A 154 20.90 -11.20 12.87
C THR A 154 19.75 -12.16 12.64
N GLY A 155 18.97 -12.48 13.69
CA GLY A 155 17.80 -13.35 13.62
C GLY A 155 17.58 -14.14 14.91
N SER A 156 16.68 -15.12 14.84
CA SER A 156 16.39 -16.04 15.95
C SER A 156 17.46 -17.11 16.12
N ALA A 157 17.69 -17.52 17.36
CA ALA A 157 18.53 -18.65 17.74
C ALA A 157 17.80 -19.52 18.78
N THR A 158 18.36 -20.69 19.07
CA THR A 158 17.86 -21.51 20.19
C THR A 158 18.01 -20.73 21.48
N ASN A 159 16.91 -20.50 22.20
CA ASN A 159 16.84 -19.77 23.48
C ASN A 159 17.09 -18.25 23.40
N GLY A 160 16.84 -17.61 22.25
CA GLY A 160 16.86 -16.14 22.17
C GLY A 160 17.14 -15.61 20.77
N CYS A 161 17.66 -14.39 20.70
CA CYS A 161 18.11 -13.78 19.45
C CYS A 161 19.62 -13.89 19.30
N ALA A 162 20.08 -14.13 18.07
CA ALA A 162 21.48 -13.98 17.71
C ALA A 162 21.80 -12.49 17.56
N VAL A 163 22.74 -12.01 18.37
CA VAL A 163 23.15 -10.60 18.41
C VAL A 163 24.65 -10.50 18.20
N THR A 164 25.05 -9.71 17.21
CA THR A 164 26.44 -9.28 17.02
C THR A 164 26.65 -7.95 17.72
N MET A 165 27.76 -7.81 18.42
CA MET A 165 28.20 -6.52 18.98
C MET A 165 29.62 -6.18 18.57
N ILE A 166 29.86 -4.89 18.33
CA ILE A 166 31.15 -4.34 17.92
C ILE A 166 31.36 -3.01 18.63
N TYR A 167 32.47 -2.87 19.35
CA TYR A 167 32.90 -1.55 19.83
C TYR A 167 33.37 -0.70 18.64
N THR A 168 32.72 0.44 18.42
CA THR A 168 33.16 1.45 17.44
C THR A 168 34.07 2.49 18.09
N ILE A 169 33.91 2.71 19.39
CA ILE A 169 34.79 3.52 20.24
C ILE A 169 35.00 2.76 21.55
N ASN A 170 36.25 2.59 21.98
CA ASN A 170 36.60 2.01 23.29
C ASN A 170 38.00 2.48 23.73
N PRO A 171 38.25 2.69 25.05
CA PRO A 171 39.58 3.05 25.55
C PRO A 171 40.63 1.98 25.29
N ASN A 172 40.23 0.71 25.18
CA ASN A 172 41.11 -0.36 24.75
C ASN A 172 41.08 -0.49 23.23
N PRO A 173 42.13 -0.07 22.51
CA PRO A 173 42.14 -0.08 21.05
C PRO A 173 42.11 -1.50 20.47
N THR A 174 42.49 -2.53 21.24
CA THR A 174 42.43 -3.92 20.75
C THR A 174 41.01 -4.46 20.69
N TRP A 175 40.05 -3.82 21.35
CA TRP A 175 38.63 -4.24 21.37
C TRP A 175 37.82 -3.62 20.21
N VAL A 176 38.30 -2.51 19.66
CA VAL A 176 37.60 -1.77 18.62
C VAL A 176 37.58 -2.58 17.32
N ASN A 177 36.42 -2.60 16.64
CA ASN A 177 36.17 -3.36 15.42
C ASN A 177 36.35 -4.89 15.56
N GLN A 178 36.38 -5.41 16.79
CA GLN A 178 36.34 -6.85 17.04
C GLN A 178 34.89 -7.28 17.30
N PRO A 179 34.33 -8.20 16.51
CA PRO A 179 32.98 -8.68 16.74
C PRO A 179 32.92 -9.68 17.89
N MET A 180 31.80 -9.65 18.61
CA MET A 180 31.35 -10.70 19.51
C MET A 180 29.95 -11.12 19.11
N TYR A 181 29.73 -12.43 19.08
CA TYR A 181 28.46 -13.05 18.70
C TYR A 181 27.86 -13.69 19.93
N CYS A 182 26.66 -13.28 20.31
CA CYS A 182 25.98 -13.76 21.52
C CYS A 182 24.58 -14.28 21.19
N ILE A 183 24.12 -15.25 21.98
CA ILE A 183 22.68 -15.57 22.07
C ILE A 183 22.13 -14.81 23.27
N VAL A 184 21.15 -13.95 23.03
CA VAL A 184 20.57 -13.07 24.04
C VAL A 184 19.11 -13.45 24.26
N ASP A 185 18.73 -13.74 25.51
CA ASP A 185 17.35 -14.08 25.87
C ASP A 185 16.42 -12.90 25.61
N ASN A 186 15.40 -13.10 24.78
CA ASN A 186 14.44 -12.07 24.37
C ASN A 186 13.16 -12.05 25.24
N SER A 187 13.18 -12.69 26.41
CA SER A 187 12.09 -12.63 27.39
C SER A 187 12.01 -11.29 28.16
N GLN A 188 13.03 -10.44 28.04
CA GLN A 188 13.17 -9.13 28.71
C GLN A 188 13.53 -8.04 27.69
N ASP A 189 13.56 -6.77 28.12
CA ASP A 189 14.09 -5.67 27.30
C ASP A 189 15.56 -5.90 26.94
N PHE A 190 15.99 -5.33 25.81
CA PHE A 190 17.33 -5.61 25.27
C PHE A 190 18.44 -5.16 26.22
N GLU A 191 18.30 -4.00 26.86
CA GLU A 191 19.31 -3.43 27.75
C GLU A 191 19.59 -4.36 28.95
N THR A 192 18.52 -4.84 29.60
CA THR A 192 18.65 -5.80 30.70
C THR A 192 19.22 -7.12 30.22
N ALA A 193 18.71 -7.65 29.10
CA ALA A 193 19.12 -8.94 28.57
C ALA A 193 20.59 -8.95 28.13
N ILE A 194 21.05 -7.94 27.39
CA ILE A 194 22.43 -7.87 26.91
C ILE A 194 23.41 -7.72 28.09
N GLN A 195 23.07 -6.94 29.11
CA GLN A 195 23.93 -6.79 30.29
C GLN A 195 24.11 -8.12 31.04
N LEU A 196 23.03 -8.90 31.21
CA LEU A 196 23.09 -10.23 31.83
C LEU A 196 23.92 -11.20 30.97
N THR A 197 23.70 -11.21 29.66
CA THR A 197 24.46 -12.04 28.72
C THR A 197 25.96 -11.74 28.78
N LEU A 198 26.34 -10.45 28.77
CA LEU A 198 27.75 -10.05 28.82
C LEU A 198 28.41 -10.36 30.15
N ASN A 199 27.71 -10.18 31.27
CA ASN A 199 28.22 -10.57 32.58
C ASN A 199 28.47 -12.09 32.65
N SER A 200 27.56 -12.89 32.09
CA SER A 200 27.72 -14.36 32.05
C SER A 200 28.79 -14.81 31.05
N ALA A 201 28.98 -14.10 29.94
CA ALA A 201 30.02 -14.40 28.95
C ALA A 201 31.43 -14.29 29.54
N ILE A 202 31.65 -13.37 30.48
CA ILE A 202 32.92 -13.23 31.22
C ILE A 202 33.18 -14.44 32.14
N GLU A 203 32.11 -15.09 32.62
CA GLU A 203 32.21 -16.21 33.57
C GLU A 203 32.22 -17.58 32.86
N THR A 204 31.63 -17.69 31.67
CA THR A 204 31.44 -18.94 30.94
C THR A 204 31.55 -18.77 29.42
N ASN A 205 32.43 -19.55 28.77
CA ASN A 205 32.68 -19.53 27.32
C ASN A 205 31.49 -19.97 26.42
N GLY A 206 30.28 -20.13 26.95
CA GLY A 206 29.19 -20.85 26.28
C GLY A 206 28.16 -19.97 25.55
N ILE A 207 28.00 -18.70 25.93
CA ILE A 207 26.87 -17.86 25.49
C ILE A 207 27.30 -16.84 24.41
N CYS A 208 28.57 -16.46 24.42
CA CYS A 208 29.17 -15.58 23.42
C CYS A 208 30.46 -16.18 22.85
N THR A 209 30.77 -15.82 21.60
CA THR A 209 31.96 -16.27 20.88
C THR A 209 32.52 -15.13 20.02
N GLY A 210 33.68 -15.35 19.42
CA GLY A 210 34.27 -14.44 18.43
C GLY A 210 35.51 -13.69 18.93
N PRO A 211 36.18 -12.93 18.05
CA PRO A 211 37.47 -12.32 18.32
C PRO A 211 37.51 -11.46 19.58
N LEU A 212 36.47 -10.67 19.84
CA LEU A 212 36.41 -9.85 21.05
C LEU A 212 36.30 -10.70 22.32
N ASN A 213 35.50 -11.78 22.28
CA ASN A 213 35.38 -12.72 23.38
C ASN A 213 36.72 -13.41 23.67
N ASP A 214 37.46 -13.81 22.64
CA ASP A 214 38.77 -14.44 22.77
C ASP A 214 39.80 -13.49 23.39
N ILE A 215 39.78 -12.20 23.00
CA ILE A 215 40.66 -11.17 23.57
C ILE A 215 40.34 -10.92 25.06
N ILE A 216 39.06 -10.92 25.43
CA ILE A 216 38.63 -10.72 26.83
C ILE A 216 39.13 -11.85 27.72
N HIS A 217 39.11 -13.11 27.24
CA HIS A 217 39.53 -14.28 28.01
C HIS A 217 41.04 -14.59 27.95
N ALA A 218 41.77 -13.95 27.02
CA ALA A 218 43.21 -14.13 26.91
C ALA A 218 44.04 -13.33 27.94
N ASN A 219 43.41 -12.40 28.66
CA ASN A 219 44.03 -11.49 29.64
C ASN A 219 43.48 -11.73 31.05
#